data_AF-Q9FUU3-F1
#
_entry.id   AF-Q9FUU3-F1
#
_cell.length_a   1.000
_cell.length_b   1.000
_cell.length_c   1.000
_cell.angle_alpha   90.00
_cell.angle_beta   90.00
_cell.angle_gamma   90.00
#
_symmetry.space_group_name_H-M   'P 1'
#
loop_
_entity.id
_entity.type
_entity.pdbx_description
1 polymer ?
#
loop_
_entity_poly.entity_id
_entity_poly.type
_entity_poly.pdbx_seq_one_letter_code
_entity_poly.pdbx_strand_id
1 'polypeptide(L)' 'MNIFIVVLLCLTGVAIAEQCGRQAGGKLCPNNLCCSQWGWCGSTDEYCSP' A
#
# COMPACT_ATOMS: atom_id res chain seq x y z
N MET A 1 -12.63 16.51 20.46
CA MET A 1 -11.62 15.61 19.87
C MET A 1 -10.87 14.97 21.04
N ASN A 2 -11.27 13.78 21.49
CA ASN A 2 -10.74 13.21 22.73
C ASN A 2 -9.31 12.69 22.48
N ILE A 3 -8.32 13.20 23.21
CA ILE A 3 -6.90 12.91 22.96
C ILE A 3 -6.60 11.41 23.02
N PHE A 4 -7.36 10.67 23.83
CA PHE A 4 -7.30 9.20 23.93
C PHE A 4 -7.60 8.49 22.60
N ILE A 5 -8.51 9.01 21.78
CA ILE A 5 -8.86 8.42 20.48
C ILE A 5 -7.69 8.57 19.50
N VAL A 6 -7.01 9.73 19.52
CA VAL A 6 -5.84 9.98 18.66
C VAL A 6 -4.69 9.04 19.03
N VAL A 7 -4.44 8.85 20.33
CA VAL A 7 -3.43 7.91 20.82
C VAL A 7 -3.73 6.48 20.39
N LEU A 8 -4.99 6.02 20.50
CA LEU A 8 -5.40 4.69 20.05
C LEU A 8 -5.18 4.49 18.54
N LEU A 9 -5.52 5.49 17.71
CA LEU A 9 -5.32 5.42 16.26
C LEU A 9 -3.84 5.35 15.89
N CYS A 10 -2.98 6.12 16.56
CA CYS A 10 -1.53 6.06 16.35
C CYS A 10 -0.93 4.71 16.76
N LEU A 11 -1.43 4.10 17.85
CA LEU A 11 -1.00 2.76 18.29
C LEU A 11 -1.40 1.66 17.30
N THR A 12 -2.48 1.85 16.54
CA THR A 12 -2.95 0.86 15.56
C THR A 12 -2.26 0.90 14.21
N GLY A 13 -1.27 1.79 14.00
CA GLY A 13 -0.35 1.80 12.85
C GLY A 13 -0.93 1.22 11.56
N VAL A 14 -1.82 1.95 10.89
CA VAL A 14 -2.48 1.44 9.68
C VAL A 14 -1.44 1.35 8.56
N ALA A 15 -0.92 0.15 8.33
CA ALA A 15 -0.12 -0.16 7.15
C ALA A 15 -1.07 -0.27 5.96
N ILE A 16 -1.22 0.83 5.21
CA ILE A 16 -1.96 0.81 3.96
C ILE A 16 -1.00 0.25 2.92
N ALA A 17 -1.27 -0.95 2.40
CA ALA A 17 -0.58 -1.41 1.21
C ALA A 17 -1.00 -0.50 0.04
N GLU A 18 -0.04 -0.04 -0.75
CA GLU A 18 -0.31 0.88 -1.85
C GLU A 18 -0.84 0.11 -3.06
N GLN A 19 -2.02 0.48 -3.56
CA GLN A 19 -2.64 -0.16 -4.71
C GLN A 19 -2.16 0.46 -6.03
N CYS A 20 -2.02 -0.37 -7.05
CA CYS A 20 -1.51 0.00 -8.37
C CYS A 20 -2.24 -0.74 -9.50
N GLY A 21 -1.89 -0.42 -10.75
CA GLY A 21 -2.39 -1.13 -11.92
C GLY A 21 -3.87 -0.88 -12.18
N ARG A 22 -4.53 -1.81 -12.89
CA ARG A 22 -5.94 -1.66 -13.30
C ARG A 22 -6.89 -1.48 -12.12
N GLN A 23 -6.60 -2.16 -11.03
CA GLN A 23 -7.35 -2.15 -9.77
C GLN A 23 -7.37 -0.76 -9.14
N ALA A 24 -6.34 0.05 -9.41
CA ALA A 24 -6.17 1.41 -8.88
C ALA A 24 -6.29 2.50 -9.97
N GLY A 25 -6.92 2.21 -11.10
CA GLY A 25 -7.11 3.19 -12.19
C GLY A 25 -5.81 3.53 -12.94
N GLY A 26 -4.87 2.59 -13.03
CA GLY A 26 -3.61 2.77 -13.74
C GLY A 26 -2.52 3.47 -12.93
N LYS A 27 -2.69 3.60 -11.60
CA LYS A 27 -1.64 4.16 -10.73
C LYS A 27 -0.36 3.33 -10.79
N LEU A 28 0.76 4.05 -10.78
CA LEU A 28 2.09 3.48 -10.65
C LEU A 28 2.48 3.40 -9.17
N CYS A 29 3.32 2.44 -8.86
CA CYS A 29 3.91 2.35 -7.53
C CYS A 29 4.98 3.43 -7.31
N PRO A 30 5.06 4.01 -6.10
CA PRO A 30 6.14 4.93 -5.75
C PRO A 30 7.47 4.18 -5.59
N ASN A 31 8.58 4.93 -5.49
CA ASN A 31 9.91 4.40 -5.16
C ASN A 31 10.44 3.28 -6.07
N ASN A 32 10.02 3.25 -7.35
CA ASN A 32 10.37 2.19 -8.30
C ASN A 32 9.98 0.77 -7.83
N LEU A 33 8.96 0.65 -6.98
CA LEU A 33 8.38 -0.64 -6.63
C LEU A 33 7.65 -1.24 -7.83
N CYS A 34 7.55 -2.56 -7.84
CA CYS A 34 6.81 -3.30 -8.86
C CYS A 34 5.32 -3.38 -8.51
N CYS A 35 4.48 -3.46 -9.53
CA CYS A 35 3.06 -3.68 -9.37
C CYS A 35 2.72 -5.15 -9.66
N SER A 36 2.34 -5.89 -8.62
CA SER A 36 1.90 -7.28 -8.76
C SER A 36 0.68 -7.42 -9.67
N GLN A 37 0.44 -8.63 -10.20
CA GLN A 37 -0.80 -8.95 -10.94
C GLN A 37 -2.08 -8.66 -10.12
N TRP A 38 -1.97 -8.65 -8.79
CA TRP A 38 -3.07 -8.41 -7.86
C TRP A 38 -3.30 -6.92 -7.55
N GLY A 39 -2.47 -6.03 -8.10
CA GLY A 39 -2.64 -4.58 -7.96
C GLY A 39 -2.07 -4.02 -6.66
N TRP A 40 -1.00 -4.62 -6.15
CA TRP A 40 -0.28 -4.16 -4.96
C TRP A 40 1.18 -3.85 -5.27
N CYS A 41 1.73 -2.85 -4.59
CA CYS A 41 3.12 -2.46 -4.70
C CYS A 41 4.04 -3.25 -3.77
N GLY A 42 5.19 -3.69 -4.29
CA GLY A 42 6.22 -4.38 -3.52
C GLY A 42 7.53 -4.53 -4.29
N SER A 43 8.54 -5.12 -3.65
CA SER A 43 9.90 -5.26 -4.21
C SER A 43 10.39 -6.70 -4.30
N THR A 44 9.56 -7.68 -3.92
CA THR A 44 9.91 -9.09 -4.02
C THR A 44 9.43 -9.67 -5.34
N ASP A 45 9.88 -10.88 -5.69
CA ASP A 45 9.56 -11.52 -6.96
C ASP A 45 8.05 -11.70 -7.18
N GLU A 46 7.26 -11.87 -6.11
CA GLU A 46 5.80 -11.97 -6.19
C GLU A 46 5.12 -10.68 -6.68
N TYR A 47 5.82 -9.55 -6.62
CA TYR A 47 5.35 -8.25 -7.11
C TYR A 47 5.98 -7.85 -8.43
N CYS A 48 7.21 -8.29 -8.68
CA CYS A 48 7.99 -7.93 -9.87
C CYS A 48 7.85 -8.93 -11.02
N SER A 49 7.41 -10.15 -10.75
CA SER A 49 7.17 -11.17 -11.77
C SER A 49 5.74 -11.06 -12.32
N PRO A 50 5.54 -11.24 -13.65
CA PRO A 50 4.23 -11.13 -14.30
C PRO A 50 3.18 -12.12 -13.81
#